data_AF-A0A7Z9GLE4-F1
#
_entry.id   AF-A0A7Z9GLE4-F1
#
_cell.length_a   1.000
_cell.length_b   1.000
_cell.length_c   1.000
_cell.angle_alpha   90.00
_cell.angle_beta   90.00
_cell.angle_gamma   90.00
#
_symmetry.space_group_name_H-M   'P 1'
#
loop_
_entity.id
_entity.type
_entity.pdbx_description
1 polymer ?
#
loop_
_entity_poly.entity_id
_entity_poly.type
_entity_poly.pdbx_seq_one_letter_code
_entity_poly.pdbx_strand_id
1 'polypeptide(L)'
;MDAFAARRVGDEREDLVVGLAVLCHDLGKPKTTKSENGRITSKDHSSVGEGLTRTFLSLMTGEVSLTDEIIPLVSTHLAPIQLFKAGAGDAAVRRLARRVGRIDRLVRVAHADMLGRPPLQVDTFEAGDWLTERARSLEIEDHAPKPIVMGRHLIQLGLKPGAHFGPILEACFNAQIEGEFDTLEAGIAYADPHIRRSERGEVIATT
;
A
#
# COMPACT_ATOMS: atom_id res chain seq x y z
N MET A 1 2.13 -17.63 13.16
CA MET A 1 3.56 -17.38 13.46
C MET A 1 4.47 -18.46 12.89
N ASP A 2 4.19 -19.75 13.10
CA ASP A 2 5.05 -20.85 12.59
C ASP A 2 5.29 -20.80 11.07
N ALA A 3 4.24 -20.54 10.29
CA ALA A 3 4.34 -20.41 8.84
C ALA A 3 5.29 -19.29 8.39
N PHE A 4 5.27 -18.16 9.11
CA PHE A 4 6.22 -17.05 8.91
C PHE A 4 7.63 -17.46 9.35
N ALA A 5 7.78 -18.05 10.54
CA ALA A 5 9.08 -18.41 11.10
C ALA A 5 9.87 -19.37 10.21
N ALA A 6 9.18 -20.29 9.53
CA ALA A 6 9.75 -21.23 8.57
C ALA A 6 10.21 -20.58 7.24
N ARG A 7 9.74 -19.35 6.94
CA ARG A 7 10.01 -18.60 5.69
C ARG A 7 10.68 -17.24 5.95
N ARG A 8 11.40 -17.14 7.07
CA ARG A 8 12.27 -15.99 7.35
C ARG A 8 13.35 -15.88 6.28
N VAL A 9 13.69 -14.66 5.91
CA VAL A 9 14.68 -14.38 4.85
C VAL A 9 16.09 -14.20 5.40
N GLY A 10 16.25 -14.13 6.73
CA GLY A 10 17.54 -14.00 7.40
C GLY A 10 18.06 -12.56 7.47
N ASP A 11 17.31 -11.60 6.95
CA ASP A 11 17.52 -10.18 7.19
C ASP A 11 16.75 -9.74 8.44
N GLU A 12 17.46 -9.18 9.42
CA GLU A 12 16.88 -8.83 10.73
C GLU A 12 15.75 -7.82 10.63
N ARG A 13 15.87 -6.81 9.75
CA ARG A 13 14.85 -5.76 9.61
C ARG A 13 13.63 -6.30 8.91
N GLU A 14 13.82 -7.03 7.81
CA GLU A 14 12.73 -7.62 7.04
C GLU A 14 11.94 -8.63 7.86
N ASP A 15 12.64 -9.50 8.61
CA ASP A 15 11.98 -10.49 9.46
C ASP A 15 11.30 -9.84 10.66
N LEU A 16 11.85 -8.76 11.22
CA LEU A 16 11.20 -8.00 12.28
C LEU A 16 9.89 -7.35 11.80
N VAL A 17 9.94 -6.63 10.67
CA VAL A 17 8.77 -5.93 10.11
C VAL A 17 7.67 -6.93 9.75
N VAL A 18 7.98 -7.96 8.96
CA VAL A 18 7.00 -8.96 8.54
C VAL A 18 6.50 -9.78 9.73
N GLY A 19 7.38 -10.15 10.66
CA GLY A 19 7.01 -10.93 11.84
C GLY A 19 6.05 -10.19 12.76
N LEU A 20 6.29 -8.90 13.03
CA LEU A 20 5.39 -8.07 13.82
C LEU A 20 4.07 -7.80 13.08
N ALA A 21 4.10 -7.61 11.76
CA ALA A 21 2.86 -7.49 10.97
C ALA A 21 2.01 -8.76 11.05
N VAL A 22 2.62 -9.95 10.92
CA VAL A 22 1.93 -11.24 11.08
C VAL A 22 1.40 -11.42 12.51
N LEU A 23 2.15 -11.00 13.53
CA LEU A 23 1.69 -11.05 14.91
C LEU A 23 0.45 -10.16 15.13
N CYS A 24 0.44 -8.98 14.51
CA CYS A 24 -0.54 -7.93 14.79
C CYS A 24 -1.77 -7.91 13.87
N HIS A 25 -1.75 -8.59 12.71
CA HIS A 25 -2.78 -8.45 11.66
C HIS A 25 -4.23 -8.65 12.14
N ASP A 26 -4.39 -9.48 13.18
CA ASP A 26 -5.68 -9.91 13.72
C ASP A 26 -6.07 -9.26 15.05
N LEU A 27 -5.28 -8.31 15.57
CA LEU A 27 -5.57 -7.66 16.85
C LEU A 27 -6.94 -6.96 16.89
N GLY A 28 -7.48 -6.58 15.73
CA GLY A 28 -8.83 -6.01 15.61
C GLY A 28 -9.98 -7.01 15.76
N LYS A 29 -9.74 -8.33 15.64
CA LYS A 29 -10.80 -9.35 15.64
C LYS A 29 -11.65 -9.33 16.92
N PRO A 30 -11.09 -9.30 18.14
CA PRO A 30 -11.92 -9.32 19.35
C PRO A 30 -12.92 -8.16 19.44
N LYS A 31 -12.57 -6.98 18.93
CA LYS A 31 -13.46 -5.80 18.94
C LYS A 31 -14.52 -5.81 17.84
N THR A 32 -14.33 -6.62 16.80
CA THR A 32 -15.14 -6.58 15.57
C THR A 32 -15.91 -7.86 15.30
N THR A 33 -15.64 -8.92 16.07
CA THR A 33 -16.27 -10.23 15.88
C THR A 33 -17.72 -10.20 16.32
N LYS A 34 -18.62 -10.59 15.40
CA LYS A 34 -20.06 -10.69 15.62
C LYS A 34 -20.57 -12.03 15.09
N SER A 35 -21.60 -12.57 15.74
CA SER A 35 -22.37 -13.70 15.22
C SER A 35 -23.61 -13.15 14.50
N GLU A 36 -23.67 -13.31 13.19
CA GLU A 36 -24.80 -12.90 12.35
C GLU A 36 -25.33 -14.13 11.61
N ASN A 37 -26.60 -14.49 11.81
CA ASN A 37 -27.26 -15.64 11.16
C ASN A 37 -26.50 -16.97 11.34
N GLY A 38 -25.93 -17.20 12.52
CA GLY A 38 -25.15 -18.41 12.83
C GLY A 38 -23.74 -18.43 12.24
N ARG A 39 -23.31 -17.35 11.56
CA ARG A 39 -21.96 -17.19 11.04
C ARG A 39 -21.18 -16.17 11.86
N ILE A 40 -20.02 -16.58 12.35
CA ILE A 40 -19.07 -15.68 13.01
C ILE A 40 -18.30 -14.90 11.94
N THR A 41 -18.31 -13.57 12.04
CA THR A 41 -17.57 -12.69 11.15
C THR A 41 -16.85 -11.61 11.93
N SER A 42 -15.67 -11.19 11.45
CA SER A 42 -14.89 -10.09 12.03
C SER A 42 -14.70 -9.02 10.95
N LYS A 43 -15.81 -8.40 10.52
CA LYS A 43 -15.78 -7.33 9.50
C LYS A 43 -14.97 -6.14 10.04
N ASP A 44 -14.23 -5.46 9.18
CA ASP A 44 -13.43 -4.26 9.52
C ASP A 44 -12.27 -4.46 10.51
N HIS A 45 -11.95 -5.70 10.89
CA HIS A 45 -10.87 -5.98 11.86
C HIS A 45 -9.52 -5.42 11.42
N SER A 46 -9.21 -5.41 10.12
CA SER A 46 -7.94 -4.89 9.60
C SER A 46 -7.81 -3.38 9.84
N SER A 47 -8.91 -2.62 9.67
CA SER A 47 -8.94 -1.18 9.91
C SER A 47 -8.89 -0.85 11.41
N VAL A 48 -9.73 -1.52 12.22
CA VAL A 48 -9.71 -1.37 13.69
C VAL A 48 -8.37 -1.82 14.29
N GLY A 49 -7.71 -2.77 13.64
CA GLY A 49 -6.40 -3.31 14.01
C GLY A 49 -5.28 -2.29 13.95
N GLU A 50 -5.38 -1.22 13.15
CA GLU A 50 -4.34 -0.19 13.04
C GLU A 50 -4.06 0.47 14.40
N GLY A 51 -5.10 1.01 15.05
CA GLY A 51 -4.94 1.71 16.33
C GLY A 51 -4.46 0.79 17.45
N LEU A 52 -4.93 -0.47 17.46
CA LEU A 52 -4.48 -1.48 18.42
C LEU A 52 -3.02 -1.86 18.20
N THR A 53 -2.60 -2.03 16.95
CA THR A 53 -1.22 -2.32 16.58
C THR A 53 -0.30 -1.18 16.96
N ARG A 54 -0.69 0.07 16.69
CA ARG A 54 0.11 1.26 17.08
C ARG A 54 0.31 1.33 18.59
N THR A 55 -0.75 1.05 19.34
CA THR A 55 -0.70 1.02 20.81
C THR A 55 0.23 -0.10 21.29
N PHE A 56 0.08 -1.31 20.76
CA PHE A 56 0.92 -2.46 21.10
C PHE A 56 2.41 -2.18 20.81
N LEU A 57 2.74 -1.69 19.61
CA LEU A 57 4.12 -1.41 19.21
C LEU A 57 4.75 -0.28 20.04
N SER A 58 3.98 0.75 20.41
CA SER A 58 4.49 1.83 21.27
C SER A 58 4.91 1.38 22.68
N LEU A 59 4.40 0.23 23.14
CA LEU A 59 4.80 -0.36 24.42
C LEU A 59 6.07 -1.21 24.29
N MET A 60 6.41 -1.64 23.06
CA MET A 60 7.58 -2.47 22.77
C MET A 60 8.78 -1.67 22.31
N THR A 61 8.57 -0.59 21.57
CA THR A 61 9.64 0.22 20.97
C THR A 61 9.24 1.69 20.84
N GLY A 62 10.25 2.57 20.87
CA GLY A 62 10.11 3.99 20.53
C GLY A 62 10.37 4.30 19.06
N GLU A 63 10.68 3.29 18.23
CA GLU A 63 11.01 3.48 16.82
C GLU A 63 9.74 3.71 15.98
N VAL A 64 9.49 4.98 15.65
CA VAL A 64 8.32 5.39 14.85
C VAL A 64 8.35 4.81 13.43
N SER A 65 9.52 4.79 12.77
CA SER A 65 9.67 4.23 11.41
C SER A 65 9.28 2.77 11.34
N LEU A 66 9.64 1.97 12.35
CA LEU A 66 9.24 0.56 12.42
C LEU A 66 7.71 0.42 12.48
N THR A 67 7.07 1.27 13.29
CA THR A 67 5.61 1.27 13.39
C THR A 67 4.96 1.67 12.06
N ASP A 68 5.48 2.71 11.41
CA ASP A 68 4.95 3.20 10.13
C ASP A 68 5.16 2.20 8.98
N GLU A 69 6.16 1.31 9.07
CA GLU A 69 6.34 0.19 8.14
C GLU A 69 5.34 -0.97 8.38
N ILE A 70 4.93 -1.21 9.63
CA ILE A 70 4.07 -2.36 10.00
C ILE A 70 2.59 -2.06 9.80
N ILE A 71 2.13 -0.85 10.15
CA ILE A 71 0.70 -0.51 10.16
C ILE A 71 0.04 -0.73 8.79
N PRO A 72 0.62 -0.29 7.66
CA PRO A 72 0.01 -0.54 6.35
C PRO A 72 -0.12 -2.01 6.01
N LEU A 73 0.84 -2.85 6.41
CA LEU A 73 0.80 -4.30 6.17
C LEU A 73 -0.35 -4.95 6.95
N VAL A 74 -0.53 -4.55 8.20
CA VAL A 74 -1.63 -5.02 9.06
C VAL A 74 -2.98 -4.67 8.47
N SER A 75 -3.19 -3.43 8.05
CA SER A 75 -4.53 -3.00 7.60
C SER A 75 -4.89 -3.41 6.19
N THR A 76 -3.90 -3.86 5.41
CA THR A 76 -4.09 -4.30 4.03
C THR A 76 -3.81 -5.78 3.80
N HIS A 77 -3.60 -6.59 4.86
CA HIS A 77 -3.22 -8.00 4.71
C HIS A 77 -4.21 -8.84 3.88
N LEU A 78 -5.49 -8.46 3.78
CA LEU A 78 -6.47 -9.12 2.93
C LEU A 78 -6.42 -8.69 1.45
N ALA A 79 -5.75 -7.58 1.15
CA ALA A 79 -5.74 -6.95 -0.17
C ALA A 79 -5.24 -7.89 -1.28
N PRO A 80 -4.19 -8.72 -1.10
CA PRO A 80 -3.76 -9.64 -2.15
C PRO A 80 -4.90 -10.57 -2.62
N ILE A 81 -5.61 -11.20 -1.68
CA ILE A 81 -6.74 -12.09 -1.98
C ILE A 81 -7.92 -11.31 -2.57
N GLN A 82 -8.22 -10.13 -2.03
CA GLN A 82 -9.33 -9.29 -2.48
C GLN A 82 -9.13 -8.79 -3.92
N LEU A 83 -7.94 -8.29 -4.25
CA LEU A 83 -7.61 -7.79 -5.59
C LEU A 83 -7.58 -8.91 -6.62
N PHE A 84 -6.98 -10.06 -6.27
CA PHE A 84 -6.96 -11.22 -7.14
C PHE A 84 -8.38 -11.70 -7.50
N LYS A 85 -9.25 -11.86 -6.49
CA LYS A 85 -10.64 -12.26 -6.70
C LYS A 85 -11.46 -11.24 -7.49
N ALA A 86 -11.12 -9.96 -7.39
CA ALA A 86 -11.78 -8.90 -8.13
C ALA A 86 -11.27 -8.76 -9.58
N GLY A 87 -10.22 -9.48 -9.97
CA GLY A 87 -9.57 -9.29 -11.28
C GLY A 87 -9.02 -7.87 -11.44
N ALA A 88 -8.45 -7.31 -10.37
CA ALA A 88 -8.06 -5.91 -10.33
C ALA A 88 -6.93 -5.59 -11.33
N GLY A 89 -7.00 -4.41 -11.96
CA GLY A 89 -5.97 -3.92 -12.87
C GLY A 89 -4.82 -3.18 -12.17
N ASP A 90 -3.87 -2.72 -12.98
CA ASP A 90 -2.61 -2.10 -12.53
C ASP A 90 -2.80 -0.90 -11.61
N ALA A 91 -3.81 -0.06 -11.87
CA ALA A 91 -4.10 1.10 -11.04
C ALA A 91 -4.37 0.70 -9.58
N ALA A 92 -5.07 -0.42 -9.35
CA ALA A 92 -5.31 -0.94 -8.01
C ALA A 92 -4.02 -1.45 -7.36
N VAL A 93 -3.13 -2.09 -8.13
CA VAL A 93 -1.80 -2.53 -7.66
C VAL A 93 -0.93 -1.33 -7.30
N ARG A 94 -0.89 -0.27 -8.11
CA ARG A 94 -0.17 0.98 -7.81
C ARG A 94 -0.73 1.67 -6.56
N ARG A 95 -2.05 1.72 -6.39
CA ARG A 95 -2.68 2.24 -5.16
C ARG A 95 -2.30 1.43 -3.93
N LEU A 96 -2.28 0.10 -4.05
CA LEU A 96 -1.84 -0.78 -2.97
C LEU A 96 -0.37 -0.55 -2.63
N ALA A 97 0.52 -0.50 -3.63
CA ALA A 97 1.94 -0.24 -3.46
C ALA A 97 2.21 1.13 -2.82
N ARG A 98 1.48 2.18 -3.23
CA ARG A 98 1.52 3.51 -2.59
C ARG A 98 1.13 3.45 -1.11
N ARG A 99 0.14 2.62 -0.76
CA ARG A 99 -0.33 2.47 0.62
C ARG A 99 0.65 1.68 1.48
N VAL A 100 1.20 0.57 0.98
CA VAL A 100 2.02 -0.35 1.78
C VAL A 100 3.52 -0.09 1.71
N GLY A 101 3.97 0.65 0.70
CA GLY A 101 5.39 0.89 0.42
C GLY A 101 6.18 -0.31 -0.06
N ARG A 102 5.81 -1.54 0.35
CA ARG A 102 6.53 -2.80 0.07
C ARG A 102 5.54 -3.93 -0.19
N ILE A 103 5.29 -4.25 -1.45
CA ILE A 103 4.36 -5.32 -1.84
C ILE A 103 4.93 -6.68 -1.48
N ASP A 104 6.23 -6.87 -1.65
CA ASP A 104 6.95 -8.08 -1.24
C ASP A 104 6.69 -8.44 0.24
N ARG A 105 6.75 -7.46 1.14
CA ARG A 105 6.43 -7.65 2.56
C ARG A 105 4.96 -8.01 2.76
N LEU A 106 4.05 -7.33 2.07
CA LEU A 106 2.61 -7.61 2.15
C LEU A 106 2.28 -9.03 1.72
N VAL A 107 2.86 -9.51 0.62
CA VAL A 107 2.67 -10.87 0.13
C VAL A 107 3.13 -11.89 1.17
N ARG A 108 4.28 -11.66 1.83
CA ARG A 108 4.76 -12.53 2.93
C ARG A 108 3.78 -12.57 4.11
N VAL A 109 3.21 -11.43 4.50
CA VAL A 109 2.21 -11.35 5.57
C VAL A 109 0.94 -12.11 5.20
N ALA A 110 0.39 -11.86 4.00
CA ALA A 110 -0.82 -12.51 3.53
C ALA A 110 -0.64 -14.03 3.35
N HIS A 111 0.53 -14.45 2.88
CA HIS A 111 0.88 -15.87 2.78
C HIS A 111 0.91 -16.52 4.16
N ALA A 112 1.51 -15.88 5.15
CA ALA A 112 1.56 -16.39 6.52
C ALA A 112 0.16 -16.46 7.20
N ASP A 113 -0.74 -15.50 6.94
CA ASP A 113 -2.15 -15.57 7.38
C ASP A 113 -2.85 -16.76 6.71
N MET A 114 -2.72 -16.92 5.39
CA MET A 114 -3.34 -18.04 4.67
C MET A 114 -2.90 -19.40 5.23
N LEU A 115 -1.59 -19.60 5.40
CA LEU A 115 -1.03 -20.83 5.94
C LEU A 115 -1.34 -21.05 7.43
N GLY A 116 -1.81 -20.03 8.14
CA GLY A 116 -2.25 -20.15 9.52
C GLY A 116 -3.65 -20.75 9.69
N ARG A 117 -4.41 -20.95 8.61
CA ARG A 117 -5.83 -21.35 8.64
C ARG A 117 -6.01 -22.85 8.33
N PRO A 118 -6.71 -23.62 9.19
CA PRO A 118 -7.11 -24.99 8.86
C PRO A 118 -8.17 -25.06 7.73
N PRO A 119 -8.20 -26.15 6.93
CA PRO A 119 -7.17 -27.18 6.83
C PRO A 119 -5.90 -26.60 6.21
N LEU A 120 -4.73 -26.96 6.75
CA LEU A 120 -3.42 -26.52 6.26
C LEU A 120 -3.22 -27.10 4.85
N GLN A 121 -3.70 -26.40 3.83
CA GLN A 121 -3.66 -26.82 2.44
C GLN A 121 -2.59 -26.04 1.68
N VAL A 122 -1.86 -26.83 0.89
CA VAL A 122 -0.93 -26.56 -0.23
C VAL A 122 -0.08 -25.28 -0.15
N ASP A 123 1.22 -25.45 -0.41
CA ASP A 123 2.26 -24.41 -0.38
C ASP A 123 2.12 -23.29 -1.43
N THR A 124 1.01 -23.26 -2.16
CA THR A 124 0.76 -22.34 -3.28
C THR A 124 -0.11 -21.17 -2.83
N PHE A 125 0.33 -19.94 -3.15
CA PHE A 125 -0.44 -18.73 -2.88
C PHE A 125 -0.66 -17.94 -4.18
N GLU A 126 -1.57 -18.43 -5.03
CA GLU A 126 -1.81 -17.86 -6.37
C GLU A 126 -2.04 -16.35 -6.37
N ALA A 127 -2.79 -15.84 -5.39
CA ALA A 127 -3.03 -14.40 -5.25
C ALA A 127 -1.76 -13.62 -4.92
N GLY A 128 -0.85 -14.20 -4.13
CA GLY A 128 0.46 -13.65 -3.85
C GLY A 128 1.39 -13.70 -5.05
N ASP A 129 1.40 -14.82 -5.78
CA ASP A 129 2.20 -15.00 -6.99
C ASP A 129 1.77 -13.99 -8.08
N TRP A 130 0.46 -13.87 -8.30
CA TRP A 130 -0.11 -12.87 -9.21
C TRP A 130 0.29 -11.44 -8.82
N LEU A 131 0.14 -11.07 -7.54
CA LEU A 131 0.44 -9.72 -7.08
C LEU A 131 1.94 -9.42 -7.20
N THR A 132 2.79 -10.40 -6.90
CA THR A 132 4.26 -10.28 -7.01
C THR A 132 4.67 -10.07 -8.46
N GLU A 133 4.17 -10.90 -9.38
CA GLU A 133 4.47 -10.77 -10.81
C GLU A 133 4.01 -9.40 -11.34
N ARG A 134 2.81 -8.95 -10.94
CA ARG A 134 2.31 -7.67 -11.41
C ARG A 134 3.08 -6.49 -10.82
N ALA A 135 3.44 -6.53 -9.53
CA ALA A 135 4.27 -5.50 -8.92
C ALA A 135 5.67 -5.44 -9.54
N ARG A 136 6.28 -6.57 -9.90
CA ARG A 136 7.55 -6.63 -10.65
C ARG A 136 7.47 -5.98 -12.01
N SER A 137 6.44 -6.34 -12.79
CA SER A 137 6.23 -5.76 -14.12
C SER A 137 5.97 -4.25 -14.12
N LEU A 138 5.54 -3.71 -12.98
CA LEU A 138 5.30 -2.29 -12.75
C LEU A 138 6.46 -1.60 -12.01
N GLU A 139 7.54 -2.34 -11.69
CA GLU A 139 8.70 -1.86 -10.92
C GLU A 139 8.33 -1.26 -9.56
N ILE A 140 7.43 -1.90 -8.82
CA ILE A 140 6.92 -1.43 -7.50
C ILE A 140 6.81 -2.57 -6.46
N GLU A 141 7.56 -3.66 -6.65
CA GLU A 141 7.57 -4.79 -5.71
C GLU A 141 8.13 -4.37 -4.34
N ASP A 142 9.26 -3.67 -4.35
CA ASP A 142 10.10 -3.34 -3.19
C ASP A 142 10.13 -1.84 -2.85
N HIS A 143 9.23 -1.05 -3.43
CA HIS A 143 9.06 0.37 -3.11
C HIS A 143 7.71 0.93 -3.55
N ALA A 144 7.30 2.04 -2.95
CA ALA A 144 6.13 2.79 -3.41
C ALA A 144 6.39 3.41 -4.81
N PRO A 145 5.34 3.60 -5.63
CA PRO A 145 5.45 4.32 -6.88
C PRO A 145 6.08 5.71 -6.67
N LYS A 146 7.13 6.03 -7.44
CA LYS A 146 7.79 7.33 -7.39
C LYS A 146 7.12 8.31 -8.35
N PRO A 147 6.86 9.57 -7.96
CA PRO A 147 6.30 10.56 -8.87
C PRO A 147 7.21 10.80 -10.08
N ILE A 148 6.63 10.70 -11.28
CA ILE A 148 7.31 11.02 -12.55
C ILE A 148 7.47 12.54 -12.67
N VAL A 149 6.38 13.29 -12.44
CA VAL A 149 6.40 14.75 -12.45
C VAL A 149 6.80 15.24 -11.05
N MET A 150 7.83 16.08 -10.98
CA MET A 150 8.38 16.63 -9.75
C MET A 150 8.48 18.15 -9.85
N GLY A 151 8.57 18.84 -8.70
CA GLY A 151 8.63 20.30 -8.67
C GLY A 151 9.76 20.90 -9.52
N ARG A 152 10.90 20.22 -9.64
CA ARG A 152 11.99 20.64 -10.54
C ARG A 152 11.56 20.71 -12.02
N HIS A 153 10.64 19.86 -12.46
CA HIS A 153 10.12 19.89 -13.82
C HIS A 153 9.20 21.08 -14.03
N LEU A 154 8.36 21.43 -13.03
CA LEU A 154 7.55 22.65 -13.08
C LEU A 154 8.43 23.92 -13.13
N ILE A 155 9.55 23.95 -12.38
CA ILE A 155 10.51 25.06 -12.42
C ILE A 155 11.15 25.18 -13.81
N GLN A 156 11.51 24.05 -14.45
CA GLN A 156 12.07 24.04 -15.80
C GLN A 156 11.08 24.57 -16.86
N LEU A 157 9.77 24.46 -16.59
CA LEU A 157 8.71 25.07 -17.41
C LEU A 157 8.48 26.57 -17.12
N GLY A 158 9.25 27.16 -16.21
CA GLY A 158 9.18 28.59 -15.87
C GLY A 158 8.34 28.94 -14.66
N LEU A 159 7.75 27.97 -13.96
CA LEU A 159 6.95 28.25 -12.77
C LEU A 159 7.84 28.62 -11.59
N LYS A 160 7.38 29.62 -10.81
CA LYS A 160 8.03 29.99 -9.54
C LYS A 160 7.45 29.14 -8.41
N PRO A 161 8.29 28.52 -7.55
CA PRO A 161 7.81 27.74 -6.40
C PRO A 161 6.77 28.49 -5.56
N GLY A 162 5.68 27.81 -5.22
CA GLY A 162 4.58 28.38 -4.43
C GLY A 162 3.49 27.36 -4.10
N ALA A 163 2.44 27.80 -3.40
CA ALA A 163 1.36 26.94 -2.91
C ALA A 163 0.63 26.15 -4.02
N HIS A 164 0.65 26.65 -5.25
CA HIS A 164 0.04 26.00 -6.42
C HIS A 164 0.80 24.73 -6.90
N PHE A 165 2.05 24.52 -6.48
CA PHE A 165 2.81 23.32 -6.86
C PHE A 165 2.17 22.04 -6.33
N GLY A 166 1.73 22.05 -5.07
CA GLY A 166 1.16 20.88 -4.41
C GLY A 166 0.00 20.27 -5.20
N PRO A 167 -1.08 21.04 -5.49
CA PRO A 167 -2.22 20.56 -6.27
C PRO A 167 -1.85 20.04 -7.67
N ILE A 168 -0.91 20.69 -8.38
CA ILE A 168 -0.46 20.24 -9.71
C ILE A 168 0.25 18.89 -9.60
N LEU A 169 1.20 18.77 -8.67
CA LEU A 169 1.98 17.55 -8.48
C LEU A 169 1.11 16.40 -7.98
N GLU A 170 0.13 16.67 -7.12
CA GLU A 170 -0.85 15.69 -6.66
C GLU A 170 -1.73 15.20 -7.80
N ALA A 171 -2.27 16.10 -8.65
CA ALA A 171 -3.05 15.72 -9.82
C ALA A 171 -2.24 14.83 -10.78
N CYS A 172 -0.99 15.22 -11.07
CA CYS A 172 -0.09 14.42 -11.91
C CYS A 172 0.18 13.05 -11.30
N PHE A 173 0.45 12.99 -9.99
CA PHE A 173 0.73 11.71 -9.34
C PHE A 173 -0.50 10.80 -9.29
N ASN A 174 -1.69 11.34 -9.07
CA ASN A 174 -2.93 10.55 -9.13
C ASN A 174 -3.18 10.01 -10.55
N ALA A 175 -3.00 10.82 -11.59
CA ALA A 175 -3.10 10.38 -12.99
C ALA A 175 -2.07 9.29 -13.36
N GLN A 176 -0.84 9.40 -12.85
CA GLN A 176 0.18 8.35 -12.97
C GLN A 176 -0.30 7.04 -12.29
N ILE A 177 -0.88 7.12 -11.10
CA ILE A 177 -1.41 5.95 -10.39
C ILE A 177 -2.53 5.29 -11.20
N GLU A 178 -3.43 6.08 -11.78
CA GLU A 178 -4.50 5.58 -12.66
C GLU A 178 -4.01 5.08 -14.03
N GLY A 179 -2.74 5.33 -14.37
CA GLY A 179 -2.13 4.86 -15.62
C GLY A 179 -2.44 5.73 -16.83
N GLU A 180 -2.80 6.99 -16.62
CA GLU A 180 -3.03 7.95 -17.71
C GLU A 180 -1.73 8.30 -18.46
N PHE A 181 -0.59 8.20 -17.77
CA PHE A 181 0.74 8.33 -18.37
C PHE A 181 1.80 7.57 -17.55
N ASP A 182 2.92 7.26 -18.21
CA ASP A 182 4.08 6.55 -17.66
C ASP A 182 5.43 7.20 -18.02
N THR A 183 5.41 8.31 -18.77
CA THR A 183 6.60 9.07 -19.16
C THR A 183 6.57 10.49 -18.65
N LEU A 184 7.76 11.11 -18.54
CA LEU A 184 7.86 12.50 -18.13
C LEU A 184 7.20 13.43 -19.15
N GLU A 185 7.40 13.18 -20.44
CA GLU A 185 6.85 13.99 -21.52
C GLU A 185 5.31 14.01 -21.46
N ALA A 186 4.68 12.84 -21.32
CA ALA A 186 3.23 12.75 -21.17
C ALA A 186 2.73 13.34 -19.86
N GLY A 187 3.47 13.18 -18.75
CA GLY A 187 3.13 13.80 -17.47
C GLY A 187 3.22 15.34 -17.50
N ILE A 188 4.16 15.90 -18.26
CA ILE A 188 4.27 17.34 -18.47
C ILE A 188 3.13 17.85 -19.36
N ALA A 189 2.76 17.11 -20.41
CA ALA A 189 1.58 17.41 -21.21
C ALA A 189 0.29 17.39 -20.38
N TYR A 190 0.17 16.43 -19.45
CA TYR A 190 -0.93 16.37 -18.48
C TYR A 190 -0.94 17.58 -17.54
N ALA A 191 0.23 18.07 -17.11
CA ALA A 191 0.33 19.20 -16.19
C ALA A 191 -0.04 20.56 -16.82
N ASP A 192 0.13 20.74 -18.14
CA ASP A 192 -0.02 22.03 -18.84
C ASP A 192 -1.37 22.73 -18.58
N PRO A 193 -2.54 22.06 -18.70
CA PRO A 193 -3.82 22.69 -18.35
C PRO A 193 -3.90 23.18 -16.90
N HIS A 194 -3.29 22.46 -15.96
CA HIS A 194 -3.28 22.84 -14.53
C HIS A 194 -2.36 24.03 -14.27
N ILE A 195 -1.22 24.08 -14.94
CA ILE A 195 -0.28 25.21 -14.92
C ILE A 195 -0.99 26.48 -15.39
N ARG A 196 -1.64 26.44 -16.55
CA ARG A 196 -2.33 27.61 -17.12
C ARG A 196 -3.45 28.13 -16.22
N ARG A 197 -4.18 27.24 -15.52
CA ARG A 197 -5.21 27.64 -14.53
C ARG A 197 -4.58 28.34 -13.33
N SER A 198 -3.46 27.82 -12.82
CA SER A 198 -2.72 28.43 -11.72
C SER A 198 -2.23 29.84 -12.04
N GLU A 199 -1.71 30.07 -13.25
CA GLU A 199 -1.26 31.40 -13.69
C GLU A 199 -2.41 32.42 -13.77
N ARG A 200 -3.64 31.95 -14.01
CA ARG A 200 -4.86 32.77 -13.99
C ARG A 200 -5.49 32.96 -12.61
N GLY A 201 -4.92 32.37 -11.56
CA GLY A 201 -5.47 32.42 -10.20
C GLY A 201 -6.74 31.57 -10.01
N GLU A 202 -7.02 30.63 -10.91
CA GLU A 202 -8.15 29.71 -10.80
C GLU A 202 -7.83 28.56 -9.85
N VAL A 203 -8.78 28.17 -9.00
CA VAL A 203 -8.62 27.03 -8.08
C VAL A 203 -8.53 25.73 -8.90
N ILE A 204 -7.45 24.98 -8.70
CA ILE A 204 -7.31 23.63 -9.26
C ILE A 204 -8.19 22.70 -8.42
N ALA A 205 -9.24 22.15 -9.02
CA ALA A 205 -10.06 21.14 -8.35
C ALA A 205 -9.23 19.87 -8.12
N THR A 206 -9.01 19.51 -6.86
CA THR A 206 -8.58 18.17 -6.46
C THR A 206 -9.79 17.25 -6.51
N THR A 207 -9.71 16.22 -7.34
CA THR A 207 -10.72 15.15 -7.42
C THR A 207 -10.25 13.95 -6.60
#